data_AF-A0A2I0HGL5-F1
#
_entry.id   AF-A0A2I0HGL5-F1
#
_cell.length_a   1.000
_cell.length_b   1.000
_cell.length_c   1.000
_cell.angle_alpha   90.00
_cell.angle_beta   90.00
_cell.angle_gamma   90.00
#
_symmetry.space_group_name_H-M   'P 1'
#
loop_
_entity.id
_entity.type
_entity.pdbx_description
1 polymer ?
#
loop_
_entity_poly.entity_id
_entity_poly.type
_entity_poly.pdbx_seq_one_letter_code
_entity_poly.pdbx_strand_id
1 'polypeptide(L)' 'MNAVLRIVATAVTIVVVAIPEGLPLAVTLTLAYSMKRMMSDNAMVRKLSACETMGSATTICTDKTGTLTLNEMK' A
#
# COMPACT_ATOMS: atom_id res chain seq x y z
N MET A 1 22.58 -13.87 39.28
CA MET A 1 21.40 -13.13 38.75
C MET A 1 21.72 -12.32 37.49
N ASN A 2 22.83 -11.56 37.44
CA ASN A 2 23.09 -10.60 36.34
C ASN A 2 23.42 -11.23 34.96
N ALA A 3 24.02 -12.43 34.92
CA ALA A 3 24.38 -13.07 33.64
C ALA A 3 23.16 -13.53 32.84
N VAL A 4 22.17 -14.14 33.50
CA VAL A 4 20.93 -14.60 32.87
C VAL A 4 20.14 -13.40 32.35
N LEU A 5 20.01 -12.33 33.14
CA LEU A 5 19.35 -11.10 32.72
C LEU A 5 20.02 -10.46 31.50
N ARG A 6 21.36 -10.46 31.44
CA ARG A 6 22.10 -9.96 30.27
C ARG A 6 21.85 -10.79 29.03
N ILE A 7 21.89 -12.12 29.13
CA ILE A 7 21.64 -13.01 27.99
C ILE A 7 20.22 -12.81 27.45
N VAL A 8 19.23 -12.72 28.34
CA VAL A 8 17.83 -12.46 27.96
C VAL A 8 17.67 -11.08 27.31
N ALA A 9 18.26 -10.03 27.90
CA ALA A 9 18.21 -8.69 27.31
C ALA A 9 18.84 -8.65 25.90
N THR A 10 20.01 -9.27 25.72
CA THR A 10 20.66 -9.36 24.41
C THR A 10 19.81 -10.14 23.40
N ALA A 11 19.22 -11.27 23.81
CA ALA A 11 18.34 -12.04 22.92
C ALA A 11 17.13 -11.23 22.46
N VAL A 12 16.48 -10.48 23.38
CA VAL A 12 15.35 -9.60 23.03
C VAL A 12 15.79 -8.49 22.08
N THR A 13 16.94 -7.84 22.32
CA THR A 13 17.42 -6.78 21.42
C THR A 13 17.68 -7.28 20.01
N ILE A 14 18.20 -8.49 19.84
CA ILE A 14 18.42 -9.10 18.53
C ILE A 14 17.08 -9.31 17.81
N VAL A 15 16.06 -9.81 18.52
CA VAL A 15 14.73 -10.06 17.93
C VAL A 15 14.07 -8.76 17.48
N VAL A 16 14.11 -7.71 18.31
CA VAL A 16 13.52 -6.40 17.98
C VAL A 16 14.20 -5.77 16.77
N VAL A 17 15.53 -5.84 16.68
CA VAL A 17 16.28 -5.28 15.53
C VAL A 17 16.03 -6.09 14.25
N ALA A 18 15.81 -7.40 14.36
CA ALA A 18 15.60 -8.27 13.20
C ALA A 18 14.23 -8.08 12.53
N ILE A 19 13.21 -7.58 13.24
CA ILE A 19 11.86 -7.38 12.70
C ILE A 19 11.66 -5.90 12.36
N PRO A 20 11.56 -5.53 11.07
CA PRO A 20 11.39 -4.13 10.69
C PRO A 20 9.93 -3.69 10.88
N GLU A 21 9.57 -3.31 12.11
CA GLU A 21 8.22 -2.85 12.49
C GLU A 21 7.76 -1.60 11.72
N GLY A 22 8.71 -0.79 11.22
CA GLY A 22 8.42 0.40 10.42
C GLY A 22 8.08 0.13 8.95
N LEU A 23 8.38 -1.05 8.42
CA LEU A 23 8.18 -1.35 7.00
C LEU A 23 6.69 -1.37 6.59
N PRO A 24 5.78 -2.04 7.33
CA PRO A 24 4.35 -1.99 7.02
C PRO A 24 3.77 -0.57 7.08
N LEU A 25 4.26 0.25 8.01
CA LEU A 25 3.86 1.64 8.15
C LEU A 25 4.30 2.48 6.96
N ALA A 26 5.55 2.33 6.52
CA ALA A 26 6.10 3.04 5.37
C ALA A 26 5.26 2.77 4.11
N VAL A 27 4.95 1.50 3.83
CA VAL A 27 4.10 1.11 2.68
C VAL A 27 2.73 1.77 2.75
N THR A 28 2.08 1.73 3.92
CA THR A 28 0.74 2.31 4.11
C THR A 28 0.76 3.83 3.89
N LEU A 29 1.77 4.54 4.40
CA LEU A 29 1.92 5.99 4.22
C LEU A 29 2.15 6.36 2.75
N THR A 30 2.99 5.62 2.05
CA THR A 30 3.25 5.84 0.62
C THR A 30 1.98 5.64 -0.21
N LEU A 31 1.19 4.60 0.08
CA LEU A 31 -0.10 4.37 -0.60
C LEU A 31 -1.12 5.47 -0.27
N ALA A 32 -1.23 5.88 1.00
CA ALA A 32 -2.14 6.94 1.41
C ALA A 32 -1.80 8.28 0.74
N TYR A 33 -0.52 8.61 0.64
CA TYR A 33 -0.05 9.79 -0.08
C TYR A 33 -0.40 9.72 -1.58
N SER A 34 -0.19 8.55 -2.20
CA SER A 34 -0.52 8.32 -3.61
C SER A 34 -2.03 8.46 -3.87
N MET A 35 -2.87 7.92 -2.99
CA MET A 35 -4.33 8.09 -3.08
C MET A 35 -4.76 9.57 -3.01
N LYS A 36 -4.13 10.35 -2.12
CA LYS A 36 -4.42 11.79 -2.01
C LYS A 36 -4.09 12.53 -3.30
N ARG A 37 -2.95 12.18 -3.94
CA ARG A 37 -2.57 12.74 -5.23
C ARG A 37 -3.55 12.34 -6.34
N MET A 38 -3.91 11.05 -6.44
CA MET A 38 -4.86 10.56 -7.44
C MET A 38 -6.25 11.20 -7.29
N MET A 39 -6.68 11.52 -6.07
CA MET A 39 -7.92 12.26 -5.84
C MET A 39 -7.88 13.67 -6.45
N SER A 40 -6.72 14.35 -6.41
CA SER A 40 -6.52 15.63 -7.10
C SER A 40 -6.60 15.50 -8.62
N ASP A 41 -6.32 14.32 -9.16
CA ASP A 41 -6.39 13.98 -10.59
C ASP A 41 -7.77 13.41 -10.98
N ASN A 42 -8.80 13.63 -10.16
CA ASN A 42 -10.17 13.11 -10.32
C ASN A 42 -10.29 11.57 -10.32
N ALA A 43 -9.27 10.86 -9.79
CA ALA A 43 -9.28 9.40 -9.65
C ALA A 43 -9.46 9.00 -8.17
N MET A 44 -10.71 8.76 -7.76
CA MET A 44 -11.02 8.37 -6.39
C MET A 44 -10.71 6.89 -6.12
N VAL A 45 -9.64 6.62 -5.37
CA VAL A 45 -9.32 5.28 -4.88
C VAL A 45 -10.05 5.02 -3.57
N ARG A 46 -10.86 3.95 -3.48
CA ARG A 46 -11.66 3.63 -2.27
C ARG A 46 -10.99 2.62 -1.33
N LYS A 47 -9.99 1.88 -1.81
CA LYS A 47 -9.24 0.85 -1.07
C LYS A 47 -7.75 1.00 -1.33
N LEU A 48 -6.93 1.00 -0.27
CA LEU A 48 -5.46 1.15 -0.38
C LEU A 48 -4.83 0.12 -1.34
N SER A 49 -5.27 -1.14 -1.26
CA SER A 49 -4.77 -2.23 -2.12
C SER A 49 -5.07 -2.03 -3.61
N ALA A 50 -6.10 -1.26 -3.97
CA ALA A 50 -6.41 -0.99 -5.36
C ALA A 50 -5.33 -0.13 -6.03
N CYS A 51 -4.68 0.76 -5.27
CA CYS A 51 -3.59 1.59 -5.78
C CYS A 51 -2.37 0.73 -6.17
N GLU A 52 -2.04 -0.28 -5.36
CA GLU A 52 -0.98 -1.23 -5.66
C GLU A 52 -1.36 -2.17 -6.81
N THR A 53 -2.59 -2.70 -6.79
CA THR A 53 -3.10 -3.61 -7.84
C THR A 53 -3.03 -2.97 -9.22
N MET A 54 -3.44 -1.70 -9.34
CA MET A 54 -3.38 -0.96 -10.61
C MET A 54 -1.94 -0.75 -11.10
N GLY A 55 -0.96 -0.65 -10.20
CA GLY A 55 0.46 -0.56 -10.56
C GLY A 55 1.02 -1.85 -11.18
N SER A 56 0.38 -2.99 -10.91
CA SER A 56 0.78 -4.30 -11.44
C SER A 56 -0.15 -4.82 -12.55
N ALA A 57 -1.12 -4.01 -12.99
CA ALA A 57 -2.09 -4.42 -14.00
C ALA A 57 -1.42 -4.56 -15.38
N THR A 58 -1.53 -5.74 -15.99
CA THR A 58 -1.01 -6.03 -17.34
C THR A 58 -2.09 -5.99 -18.42
N THR A 59 -3.36 -6.15 -18.03
CA THR A 59 -4.52 -6.14 -18.92
C THR A 59 -5.66 -5.35 -18.30
N ILE A 60 -6.27 -4.46 -19.07
CA ILE A 60 -7.45 -3.68 -18.65
C ILE A 60 -8.65 -4.16 -19.48
N CYS A 61 -9.56 -4.88 -18.82
CA CYS A 61 -10.86 -5.21 -19.41
C CYS A 61 -11.77 -3.99 -19.25
N THR A 62 -11.95 -3.23 -20.33
CA THR A 62 -12.80 -2.04 -20.37
C THR A 62 -14.17 -2.38 -20.93
N ASP A 63 -15.22 -1.77 -20.37
CA ASP A 63 -16.54 -1.81 -20.99
C ASP A 63 -16.61 -0.81 -22.15
N LYS A 64 -17.53 -1.03 -23.09
CA LYS A 64 -17.66 -0.15 -24.27
C LYS A 64 -18.52 1.07 -23.97
N THR A 65 -19.78 0.84 -23.61
CA THR A 65 -20.81 1.89 -23.61
C THR A 65 -20.65 2.79 -22.39
N GLY A 66 -20.49 4.09 -22.59
CA GLY A 66 -20.31 5.05 -21.48
C GLY A 66 -18.92 5.04 -20.82
N THR A 67 -18.03 4.12 -21.23
CA THR A 67 -16.61 4.11 -20.81
C THR A 67 -15.70 4.50 -21.97
N LEU A 68 -15.77 3.79 -23.11
CA LEU A 68 -15.05 4.17 -24.34
C LEU A 68 -15.87 5.13 -25.21
N THR A 69 -17.19 4.98 -25.21
CA THR A 69 -18.11 5.87 -25.92
C THR A 69 -18.69 6.91 -24.97
N LEU A 70 -19.06 8.07 -25.50
CA LEU A 70 -19.78 9.11 -24.74
C LEU A 70 -21.24 8.74 -24.43
N ASN A 71 -21.69 7.56 -24.90
CA ASN A 71 -23.08 7.12 -24.80
C ASN A 71 -24.10 8.13 -25.37
N GLU A 72 -23.68 8.91 -26.36
CA GLU A 72 -24.54 9.84 -27.12
C GLU A 72 -24.94 9.19 -28.45
N MET A 73 -26.24 9.03 -28.68
CA MET A 73 -26.80 8.53 -29.93
C MET A 73 -27.08 9.73 -30.85
N LYS A 74 -26.45 9.75 -32.03
CA LYS A 74 -26.70 10.74 -33.08
C LYS A 74 -27.77 10.25 -34.05
#